data_AF-A0A941WHT5-F1
#
_entry.id   AF-A0A941WHT5-F1
#
_cell.length_a   1.000
_cell.length_b   1.000
_cell.length_c   1.000
_cell.angle_alpha   90.00
_cell.angle_beta   90.00
_cell.angle_gamma   90.00
#
_symmetry.space_group_name_H-M   'P 1'
#
loop_
_entity.id
_entity.type
_entity.pdbx_description
1 polymer ?
#
loop_
_entity_poly.entity_id
_entity_poly.type
_entity_poly.pdbx_seq_one_letter_code
_entity_poly.pdbx_strand_id
1 'polypeptide(L)'
;SSMSDVDKDHWRSVGYFFRALRYFDMMVAYGDVPWIDKVLSDTDTEDLYCERTPRDEVAKHILEDLQWAEEHIKEGGTGTNTINVHVVRALISRFGLFEGTWRKYHGLNDSETYLRACANASEKLMSAYPSIMPNYDDLYNSEELVGKAGVILAKQYETDMVTHSITRVIRSSAWYVDLTKDAVDSYLCSDGRPVSTSKVYEGDKDLNAQFRHRDRRLYWTVVPPYKVKLTGAAGTSFCWEHTGVASDREYIDFMEEIGCSATGKSLPVSNFVGYQVSGFPHFRNYPNGQGFLVTHLGFYFWKYYNRHVDNMALRSSTVDYLLFGIEEVMLNYAEAKFELGEFSQSVADATINKLRVRAVIPAMNVSEIDASFDLNRDQSVDPVLWEIRRERRIELMGDGFRFRDLKRWKKGEYVNKQPLGAWVKSSDYGSKLNILGGADEGYSILFAKPSGWLEKYYLEPIPTQEIALNPKLKQNPGWETAE
;
A
#
# COMPACT_ATOMS: atom_id res chain seq x y z
N SER A 1 28.45 29.69 14.34
CA SER A 1 28.40 28.23 14.59
C SER A 1 29.82 27.68 14.54
N SER A 2 30.17 26.74 15.41
CA SER A 2 31.46 26.03 15.45
C SER A 2 31.47 24.71 14.66
N MET A 3 30.41 24.43 13.87
CA MET A 3 30.29 23.22 13.07
C MET A 3 31.30 23.19 11.91
N SER A 4 31.80 21.99 11.59
CA SER A 4 32.60 21.76 10.38
C SER A 4 31.75 21.95 9.12
N ASP A 5 32.38 22.17 7.96
CA ASP A 5 31.64 22.32 6.70
C ASP A 5 30.90 21.03 6.32
N VAL A 6 31.49 19.86 6.59
CA VAL A 6 30.82 18.55 6.42
C VAL A 6 29.58 18.43 7.31
N ASP A 7 29.63 18.93 8.55
CA ASP A 7 28.45 18.94 9.41
C ASP A 7 27.37 19.89 8.89
N LYS A 8 27.76 21.10 8.45
CA LYS A 8 26.82 22.06 7.86
C LYS A 8 26.14 21.47 6.63
N ASP A 9 26.90 20.81 5.77
CA ASP A 9 26.41 20.20 4.54
C ASP A 9 25.50 19.01 4.82
N HIS A 10 25.83 18.19 5.82
CA HIS A 10 24.94 17.12 6.27
C HIS A 10 23.58 17.67 6.75
N TRP A 11 23.57 18.68 7.64
CA TRP A 11 22.31 19.24 8.15
C TRP A 11 21.53 20.01 7.09
N ARG A 12 22.21 20.65 6.12
CA ARG A 12 21.56 21.20 4.93
C ARG A 12 20.90 20.09 4.11
N SER A 13 21.58 18.96 3.90
CA SER A 13 21.03 17.80 3.19
C SER A 13 19.79 17.24 3.86
N VAL A 14 19.77 17.15 5.19
CA VAL A 14 18.59 16.76 5.97
C VAL A 14 17.44 17.77 5.76
N GLY A 15 17.75 19.08 5.76
CA GLY A 15 16.78 20.12 5.44
C GLY A 15 16.18 20.00 4.03
N TYR A 16 17.03 19.81 3.03
CA TYR A 16 16.62 19.58 1.63
C TYR A 16 15.80 18.31 1.47
N PHE A 17 16.14 17.22 2.16
CA PHE A 17 15.32 16.01 2.18
C PHE A 17 13.88 16.29 2.63
N PHE A 18 13.70 17.00 3.77
CA PHE A 18 12.36 17.30 4.27
C PHE A 18 11.62 18.34 3.43
N ARG A 19 12.33 19.33 2.88
CA ARG A 19 11.76 20.30 1.94
C ARG A 19 11.24 19.59 0.68
N ALA A 20 12.08 18.77 0.05
CA ALA A 20 11.73 17.94 -1.09
C ALA A 20 10.54 17.02 -0.79
N LEU A 21 10.53 16.34 0.37
CA LEU A 21 9.41 15.48 0.77
C LEU A 21 8.08 16.25 0.85
N ARG A 22 8.09 17.44 1.46
CA ARG A 22 6.89 18.28 1.60
C ARG A 22 6.42 18.86 0.29
N TYR A 23 7.33 19.37 -0.53
CA TYR A 23 6.98 19.84 -1.88
C TYR A 23 6.48 18.71 -2.77
N PHE A 24 7.04 17.50 -2.65
CA PHE A 24 6.53 16.34 -3.37
C PHE A 24 5.08 16.04 -2.98
N ASP A 25 4.74 15.98 -1.69
CA ASP A 25 3.35 15.77 -1.25
C ASP A 25 2.41 16.87 -1.77
N MET A 26 2.81 18.14 -1.68
CA MET A 26 2.00 19.25 -2.19
C MET A 26 1.85 19.22 -3.72
N MET A 27 2.90 18.86 -4.45
CA MET A 27 2.87 18.75 -5.92
C MET A 27 1.99 17.57 -6.39
N VAL A 28 1.97 16.47 -5.63
CA VAL A 28 1.07 15.32 -5.86
C VAL A 28 -0.39 15.71 -5.62
N ALA A 29 -0.65 16.53 -4.61
CA ALA A 29 -1.98 17.02 -4.30
C ALA A 29 -2.43 18.08 -5.31
N TYR A 30 -1.68 19.16 -5.47
CA TYR A 30 -2.15 20.39 -6.09
C TYR A 30 -1.55 20.68 -7.47
N GLY A 31 -0.46 20.03 -7.88
CA GLY A 31 0.24 20.35 -9.13
C GLY A 31 1.21 21.51 -8.92
N ASP A 32 0.98 22.64 -9.59
CA ASP A 32 1.77 23.86 -9.38
C ASP A 32 1.64 24.32 -7.92
N VAL A 33 2.72 24.78 -7.30
CA VAL A 33 2.70 25.25 -5.91
C VAL A 33 3.72 26.37 -5.72
N PRO A 34 3.48 27.35 -4.84
CA PRO A 34 4.47 28.39 -4.55
C PRO A 34 5.81 27.77 -4.11
N TRP A 35 6.92 28.08 -4.80
CA TRP A 35 8.25 27.61 -4.41
C TRP A 35 8.96 28.65 -3.54
N ILE A 36 9.16 28.31 -2.28
CA ILE A 36 9.86 29.10 -1.27
C ILE A 36 11.13 28.36 -0.85
N ASP A 37 12.29 28.96 -1.13
CA ASP A 37 13.61 28.40 -0.85
C ASP A 37 14.39 29.14 0.24
N LYS A 38 13.80 30.20 0.80
CA LYS A 38 14.33 31.03 1.88
C LYS A 38 13.41 31.01 3.10
N VAL A 39 13.95 31.42 4.25
CA VAL A 39 13.12 31.70 5.43
C VAL A 39 12.32 32.97 5.17
N LEU A 40 11.01 32.89 5.38
CA LEU A 40 10.11 34.03 5.25
C LEU A 40 9.96 34.76 6.59
N SER A 41 9.84 36.08 6.52
CA SER A 41 9.37 36.97 7.57
C SER A 41 7.97 37.50 7.23
N ASP A 42 7.32 38.13 8.20
CA ASP A 42 6.03 38.79 8.02
C ASP A 42 6.08 40.03 7.11
N THR A 43 7.29 40.49 6.76
CA THR A 43 7.53 41.61 5.85
C THR A 43 7.82 41.20 4.41
N ASP A 44 8.04 39.90 4.14
CA ASP A 44 8.27 39.34 2.79
C ASP A 44 6.96 39.18 2.00
N THR A 45 6.19 40.27 1.91
CA THR A 45 4.84 40.26 1.34
C THR A 45 4.79 39.77 -0.12
N GLU A 46 5.83 39.98 -0.92
CA GLU A 46 5.88 39.47 -2.29
C GLU A 46 5.92 37.94 -2.35
N ASP A 47 6.69 37.31 -1.47
CA ASP A 47 6.81 35.84 -1.40
C ASP A 47 5.62 35.20 -0.67
N LEU A 48 5.11 35.85 0.39
CA LEU A 48 3.92 35.38 1.12
C LEU A 48 2.69 35.32 0.21
N TYR A 49 2.59 36.24 -0.74
CA TYR A 49 1.49 36.34 -1.70
C TYR A 49 2.00 36.14 -3.14
N CYS A 50 2.91 35.19 -3.37
CA CYS A 50 3.39 34.86 -4.70
C CYS A 50 2.39 33.97 -5.49
N GLU A 51 2.60 33.88 -6.80
CA GLU A 51 1.88 32.94 -7.65
C GLU A 51 2.40 31.52 -7.44
N ARG A 52 1.65 30.53 -7.95
CA ARG A 52 2.10 29.13 -7.94
C ARG A 52 3.24 28.98 -8.93
N THR A 53 4.35 28.38 -8.50
CA THR A 53 5.43 27.98 -9.41
C THR A 53 4.98 26.76 -10.22
N PRO A 54 5.18 26.74 -11.55
CA PRO A 54 4.79 25.60 -12.39
C PRO A 54 5.38 24.28 -11.90
N ARG A 55 4.60 23.19 -12.02
CA ARG A 55 5.02 21.84 -11.64
C ARG A 55 6.40 21.48 -12.20
N ASP A 56 6.68 21.88 -13.44
CA ASP A 56 7.97 21.60 -14.09
C ASP A 56 9.16 22.16 -13.32
N GLU A 57 9.04 23.41 -12.86
CA GLU A 57 10.08 24.06 -12.07
C GLU A 57 10.15 23.49 -10.65
N VAL A 58 9.00 23.26 -10.00
CA VAL A 58 8.94 22.64 -8.67
C VAL A 58 9.59 21.25 -8.69
N ALA A 59 9.26 20.41 -9.68
CA ALA A 59 9.81 19.06 -9.81
C ALA A 59 11.33 19.09 -10.05
N LYS A 60 11.82 20.07 -10.83
CA LYS A 60 13.25 20.27 -11.02
C LYS A 60 13.94 20.61 -9.71
N HIS A 61 13.43 21.57 -8.94
CA HIS A 61 14.01 21.94 -7.66
C HIS A 61 13.96 20.83 -6.61
N ILE A 62 12.88 20.03 -6.57
CA ILE A 62 12.83 18.83 -5.73
C ILE A 62 13.98 17.87 -6.08
N LEU A 63 14.22 17.63 -7.37
CA LEU A 63 15.30 16.74 -7.80
C LEU A 63 16.68 17.31 -7.46
N GLU A 64 16.90 18.61 -7.68
CA GLU A 64 18.14 19.31 -7.34
C GLU A 64 18.45 19.21 -5.84
N ASP A 65 17.45 19.47 -4.99
CA ASP A 65 17.55 19.34 -3.53
C ASP A 65 17.98 17.93 -3.12
N LEU A 66 17.35 16.91 -3.71
CA LEU A 66 17.63 15.52 -3.40
C LEU A 66 18.99 15.05 -3.92
N GLN A 67 19.41 15.49 -5.12
CA GLN A 67 20.72 15.17 -5.67
C GLN A 67 21.83 15.82 -4.86
N TRP A 68 21.65 17.10 -4.50
CA TRP A 68 22.58 17.78 -3.61
C TRP A 68 22.68 17.03 -2.26
N ALA A 69 21.54 16.64 -1.70
CA ALA A 69 21.52 15.85 -0.47
C ALA A 69 22.20 14.48 -0.63
N GLU A 70 22.04 13.78 -1.76
CA GLU A 70 22.70 12.50 -2.01
C GLU A 70 24.24 12.65 -1.99
N GLU A 71 24.76 13.73 -2.57
CA GLU A 71 26.19 14.00 -2.69
C GLU A 71 26.84 14.48 -1.38
N HIS A 72 26.10 15.22 -0.55
CA HIS A 72 26.67 15.97 0.58
C HIS A 72 26.26 15.41 1.96
N ILE A 73 25.28 14.52 2.03
CA ILE A 73 24.90 13.89 3.30
C ILE A 73 25.97 12.89 3.72
N LYS A 74 26.29 12.87 5.02
CA LYS A 74 27.09 11.78 5.62
C LYS A 74 26.46 10.42 5.29
N GLU A 75 27.29 9.50 4.78
CA GLU A 75 26.85 8.17 4.34
C GLU A 75 26.07 7.40 5.42
N GLY A 76 26.56 7.40 6.66
CA GLY A 76 25.89 6.79 7.81
C GLY A 76 24.88 7.68 8.55
N GLY A 77 24.64 8.91 8.07
CA GLY A 77 23.82 9.89 8.77
C GLY A 77 24.41 10.31 10.12
N THR A 78 23.56 10.43 11.15
CA THR A 78 23.97 10.72 12.55
C THR A 78 23.83 9.52 13.48
N GLY A 79 23.45 8.35 12.96
CA GLY A 79 23.23 7.14 13.73
C GLY A 79 22.39 6.12 12.98
N THR A 80 22.04 5.04 13.67
CA THR A 80 21.12 4.03 13.16
C THR A 80 19.72 4.64 12.97
N ASN A 81 19.04 4.29 11.88
CA ASN A 81 17.67 4.75 11.59
C ASN A 81 17.51 6.29 11.48
N THR A 82 18.49 6.96 10.88
CA THR A 82 18.46 8.42 10.63
C THR A 82 18.40 8.73 9.14
N ILE A 83 18.11 9.98 8.77
CA ILE A 83 18.24 10.41 7.37
C ILE A 83 19.70 10.32 6.97
N ASN A 84 19.99 9.42 6.04
CA ASN A 84 21.30 9.13 5.49
C ASN A 84 21.22 9.03 3.96
N VAL A 85 22.33 8.72 3.29
CA VAL A 85 22.37 8.67 1.82
C VAL A 85 21.37 7.66 1.23
N HIS A 86 21.13 6.53 1.90
CA HIS A 86 20.19 5.52 1.44
C HIS A 86 18.73 5.99 1.57
N VAL A 87 18.40 6.72 2.64
CA VAL A 87 17.08 7.31 2.81
C VAL A 87 16.82 8.39 1.74
N VAL A 88 17.82 9.22 1.44
CA VAL A 88 17.72 10.21 0.35
C VAL A 88 17.49 9.51 -1.00
N ARG A 89 18.27 8.47 -1.32
CA ARG A 89 18.08 7.65 -2.53
C ARG A 89 16.70 7.00 -2.60
N ALA A 90 16.15 6.57 -1.46
CA ALA A 90 14.83 5.95 -1.45
C ALA A 90 13.74 6.98 -1.81
N LEU A 91 13.88 8.23 -1.36
CA LEU A 91 13.01 9.32 -1.78
C LEU A 91 13.23 9.70 -3.25
N ILE A 92 14.47 9.72 -3.76
CA ILE A 92 14.75 9.91 -5.21
C ILE A 92 14.06 8.81 -6.03
N SER A 93 14.14 7.55 -5.61
CA SER A 93 13.47 6.42 -6.26
C SER A 93 11.95 6.65 -6.33
N ARG A 94 11.31 6.94 -5.20
CA ARG A 94 9.85 7.15 -5.12
C ARG A 94 9.39 8.37 -5.92
N PHE A 95 10.08 9.50 -5.76
CA PHE A 95 9.78 10.75 -6.46
C PHE A 95 10.02 10.62 -7.96
N GLY A 96 11.18 10.09 -8.36
CA GLY A 96 11.55 9.92 -9.76
C GLY A 96 10.60 9.00 -10.52
N LEU A 97 10.15 7.90 -9.91
CA LEU A 97 9.11 7.05 -10.49
C LEU A 97 7.81 7.82 -10.66
N PHE A 98 7.36 8.49 -9.59
CA PHE A 98 6.10 9.22 -9.61
C PHE A 98 6.09 10.28 -10.70
N GLU A 99 7.09 11.15 -10.70
CA GLU A 99 7.17 12.27 -11.63
C GLU A 99 7.43 11.81 -13.06
N GLY A 100 8.33 10.84 -13.27
CA GLY A 100 8.63 10.31 -14.59
C GLY A 100 7.42 9.67 -15.25
N THR A 101 6.67 8.84 -14.52
CA THR A 101 5.44 8.23 -15.04
C THR A 101 4.30 9.23 -15.15
N TRP A 102 4.16 10.17 -14.21
CA TRP A 102 3.20 11.28 -14.34
C TRP A 102 3.42 12.03 -15.65
N ARG A 103 4.66 12.47 -15.92
CA ARG A 103 5.00 13.17 -17.17
C ARG A 103 4.64 12.35 -18.40
N LYS A 104 5.05 11.08 -18.42
CA LYS A 104 4.80 10.16 -19.53
C LYS A 104 3.31 10.01 -19.83
N TYR A 105 2.48 9.77 -18.82
CA TYR A 105 1.05 9.49 -19.02
C TYR A 105 0.16 10.73 -19.09
N HIS A 106 0.62 11.87 -18.57
CA HIS A 106 -0.10 13.14 -18.64
C HIS A 106 0.35 14.02 -19.80
N GLY A 107 1.35 13.61 -20.58
CA GLY A 107 1.80 14.31 -21.79
C GLY A 107 2.72 15.50 -21.52
N LEU A 108 3.51 15.45 -20.45
CA LEU A 108 4.56 16.42 -20.15
C LEU A 108 5.91 15.91 -20.68
N ASN A 109 6.82 16.85 -20.94
CA ASN A 109 8.18 16.54 -21.41
C ASN A 109 9.07 15.99 -20.29
N ASP A 110 10.26 15.52 -20.68
CA ASP A 110 11.37 15.15 -19.79
C ASP A 110 11.08 14.01 -18.80
N SER A 111 10.13 13.11 -19.14
CA SER A 111 9.85 11.92 -18.33
C SER A 111 11.10 11.06 -18.07
N GLU A 112 11.98 10.94 -19.06
CA GLU A 112 13.20 10.14 -18.96
C GLU A 112 14.14 10.63 -17.84
N THR A 113 14.27 11.95 -17.63
CA THR A 113 15.12 12.53 -16.58
C THR A 113 14.80 11.96 -15.20
N TYR A 114 13.51 11.92 -14.86
CA TYR A 114 13.05 11.43 -13.55
C TYR A 114 13.06 9.90 -13.46
N LEU A 115 12.75 9.19 -14.55
CA LEU A 115 12.86 7.73 -14.62
C LEU A 115 14.32 7.27 -14.47
N ARG A 116 15.28 7.99 -15.05
CA ARG A 116 16.72 7.74 -14.90
C ARG A 116 17.18 7.99 -13.47
N ALA A 117 16.75 9.10 -12.85
CA ALA A 117 17.03 9.37 -11.44
C ALA A 117 16.50 8.24 -10.54
N CYS A 118 15.28 7.77 -10.79
CA CYS A 118 14.70 6.62 -10.10
C CYS A 118 15.54 5.35 -10.29
N ALA A 119 15.87 5.00 -11.53
CA ALA A 119 16.62 3.79 -11.84
C ALA A 119 18.01 3.80 -11.17
N ASN A 120 18.74 4.91 -11.28
CA ASN A 120 20.10 5.04 -10.73
C ASN A 120 20.10 4.97 -9.19
N ALA A 121 19.18 5.67 -8.52
CA ALA A 121 19.07 5.62 -7.06
C ALA A 121 18.67 4.22 -6.58
N SER A 122 17.76 3.56 -7.29
CA SER A 122 17.28 2.22 -6.94
C SER A 122 18.36 1.15 -7.14
N GLU A 123 19.18 1.23 -8.20
CA GLU A 123 20.29 0.30 -8.43
C GLU A 123 21.35 0.37 -7.31
N LYS A 124 21.71 1.59 -6.88
CA LYS A 124 22.59 1.82 -5.72
C LYS A 124 22.01 1.22 -4.44
N LEU A 125 20.70 1.36 -4.24
CA LEU A 125 20.01 0.78 -3.07
C LEU A 125 19.92 -0.74 -3.12
N MET A 126 19.61 -1.33 -4.26
CA MET A 126 19.57 -2.78 -4.45
C MET A 126 20.96 -3.42 -4.23
N SER A 127 22.02 -2.67 -4.54
CA SER A 127 23.40 -3.09 -4.24
C SER A 127 23.69 -3.02 -2.74
N ALA A 128 23.24 -1.98 -2.04
CA ALA A 128 23.45 -1.80 -0.61
C ALA A 128 22.56 -2.69 0.27
N TYR A 129 21.37 -3.04 -0.21
CA TYR A 129 20.35 -3.87 0.46
C TYR A 129 19.96 -5.05 -0.45
N PRO A 130 20.84 -6.05 -0.64
CA PRO A 130 20.60 -7.13 -1.61
C PRO A 130 19.51 -8.14 -1.18
N SER A 131 19.12 -8.11 0.09
CA SER A 131 18.20 -9.05 0.72
C SER A 131 16.90 -8.36 1.15
N ILE A 132 15.78 -9.06 0.98
CA ILE A 132 14.46 -8.69 1.49
C ILE A 132 14.19 -9.38 2.82
N MET A 133 13.18 -8.93 3.56
CA MET A 133 12.80 -9.65 4.77
C MET A 133 12.20 -11.03 4.42
N PRO A 134 12.60 -12.13 5.09
CA PRO A 134 12.16 -13.48 4.72
C PRO A 134 10.66 -13.73 4.89
N ASN A 135 10.06 -13.12 5.91
CA ASN A 135 8.63 -13.23 6.17
C ASN A 135 7.94 -11.91 5.82
N TYR A 136 6.89 -11.99 4.99
CA TYR A 136 6.09 -10.84 4.61
C TYR A 136 5.33 -10.22 5.80
N ASP A 137 4.81 -11.05 6.71
CA ASP A 137 3.99 -10.56 7.82
C ASP A 137 4.81 -9.75 8.83
N ASP A 138 6.07 -10.16 9.04
CA ASP A 138 6.99 -9.50 9.95
C ASP A 138 7.26 -8.03 9.54
N LEU A 139 7.12 -7.66 8.25
CA LEU A 139 7.33 -6.28 7.77
C LEU A 139 6.35 -5.30 8.40
N TYR A 140 5.22 -5.81 8.88
CA TYR A 140 4.08 -5.02 9.35
C TYR A 140 3.69 -5.33 10.79
N ASN A 141 4.34 -6.32 11.41
CA ASN A 141 3.99 -6.84 12.73
C ASN A 141 5.20 -7.05 13.65
N SER A 142 6.37 -6.46 13.36
CA SER A 142 7.55 -6.52 14.24
C SER A 142 7.68 -5.29 15.15
N GLU A 143 8.11 -5.48 16.39
CA GLU A 143 8.51 -4.39 17.30
C GLU A 143 9.95 -3.89 17.08
N GLU A 144 10.71 -4.56 16.20
CA GLU A 144 12.08 -4.18 15.86
C GLU A 144 12.32 -4.38 14.36
N LEU A 145 12.12 -3.33 13.57
CA LEU A 145 12.43 -3.36 12.12
C LEU A 145 13.83 -2.84 11.80
N VAL A 146 14.38 -1.95 12.62
CA VAL A 146 15.69 -1.35 12.37
C VAL A 146 16.77 -2.42 12.32
N GLY A 147 17.57 -2.43 11.25
CA GLY A 147 18.64 -3.41 11.04
C GLY A 147 18.18 -4.75 10.48
N LYS A 148 16.88 -4.99 10.28
CA LYS A 148 16.38 -6.18 9.57
C LYS A 148 16.65 -6.06 8.06
N ALA A 149 16.71 -7.21 7.38
CA ALA A 149 17.00 -7.27 5.95
C ALA A 149 15.99 -6.44 5.14
N GLY A 150 16.50 -5.61 4.22
CA GLY A 150 15.68 -4.79 3.33
C GLY A 150 15.09 -3.51 3.95
N VAL A 151 15.19 -3.33 5.27
CA VAL A 151 14.68 -2.12 5.95
C VAL A 151 15.68 -0.97 5.80
N ILE A 152 15.26 0.09 5.10
CA ILE A 152 16.08 1.31 4.87
C ILE A 152 15.79 2.35 5.95
N LEU A 153 14.51 2.57 6.26
CA LEU A 153 14.06 3.45 7.34
C LEU A 153 12.75 2.93 7.92
N ALA A 154 12.65 2.92 9.24
CA ALA A 154 11.44 2.57 9.96
C ALA A 154 11.10 3.64 11.01
N LYS A 155 9.81 3.84 11.27
CA LYS A 155 9.36 4.60 12.43
C LYS A 155 9.28 3.65 13.60
N GLN A 156 10.12 3.89 14.60
CA GLN A 156 10.10 3.13 15.83
C GLN A 156 9.02 3.62 16.78
N TYR A 157 8.35 2.68 17.43
CA TYR A 157 7.35 2.96 18.46
C TYR A 157 7.81 2.37 19.78
N GLU A 158 7.81 3.19 20.83
CA GLU A 158 8.37 2.85 22.14
C GLU A 158 7.46 3.40 23.24
N THR A 159 7.32 2.63 24.32
CA THR A 159 6.50 3.03 25.46
C THR A 159 7.05 4.32 26.08
N ASP A 160 6.17 5.18 26.60
CA ASP A 160 6.51 6.50 27.15
C ASP A 160 7.14 7.50 26.17
N MET A 161 7.31 7.13 24.90
CA MET A 161 7.82 8.00 23.83
C MET A 161 6.73 8.27 22.79
N VAL A 162 6.49 7.31 21.90
CA VAL A 162 5.47 7.39 20.86
C VAL A 162 4.96 5.98 20.57
N THR A 163 3.64 5.84 20.59
CA THR A 163 2.92 4.58 20.33
C THR A 163 1.82 4.81 19.31
N HIS A 164 1.19 3.75 18.82
CA HIS A 164 0.05 3.82 17.91
C HIS A 164 -1.09 2.87 18.33
N SER A 165 -2.20 2.93 17.60
CA SER A 165 -3.43 2.18 17.94
C SER A 165 -3.81 1.14 16.89
N ILE A 166 -3.01 0.94 15.82
CA ILE A 166 -3.49 0.23 14.62
C ILE A 166 -3.85 -1.24 14.93
N THR A 167 -2.99 -1.90 15.72
CA THR A 167 -3.09 -3.30 16.17
C THR A 167 -4.29 -3.52 17.11
N ARG A 168 -4.67 -2.49 17.87
CA ARG A 168 -5.92 -2.47 18.65
C ARG A 168 -7.15 -2.24 17.76
N VAL A 169 -7.12 -1.22 16.91
CA VAL A 169 -8.28 -0.79 16.12
C VAL A 169 -8.72 -1.91 15.18
N ILE A 170 -7.77 -2.58 14.52
CA ILE A 170 -8.02 -3.74 13.64
C ILE A 170 -8.65 -4.95 14.35
N ARG A 171 -8.60 -4.98 15.68
CA ARG A 171 -9.21 -6.03 16.53
C ARG A 171 -10.49 -5.54 17.22
N SER A 172 -11.07 -4.44 16.77
CA SER A 172 -12.22 -3.79 17.41
C SER A 172 -13.41 -3.64 16.46
N SER A 173 -14.45 -2.95 16.90
CA SER A 173 -15.59 -2.54 16.05
C SER A 173 -15.28 -1.32 15.18
N ALA A 174 -14.13 -0.67 15.38
CA ALA A 174 -13.75 0.58 14.73
C ALA A 174 -12.91 0.41 13.46
N TRP A 175 -12.62 -0.83 13.05
CA TRP A 175 -11.98 -1.10 11.76
C TRP A 175 -13.04 -1.27 10.68
N TYR A 176 -12.90 -0.50 9.60
CA TYR A 176 -13.83 -0.46 8.46
C TYR A 176 -13.04 -0.56 7.16
N VAL A 177 -12.14 -1.55 7.07
CA VAL A 177 -11.29 -1.73 5.90
C VAL A 177 -11.46 -3.15 5.35
N ASP A 178 -11.89 -3.20 4.10
CA ASP A 178 -12.12 -4.41 3.35
C ASP A 178 -11.34 -4.34 2.03
N LEU A 179 -10.88 -5.48 1.55
CA LEU A 179 -10.46 -5.60 0.17
C LEU A 179 -11.68 -5.78 -0.73
N THR A 180 -11.58 -5.28 -1.96
CA THR A 180 -12.52 -5.63 -3.02
C THR A 180 -12.12 -6.96 -3.65
N LYS A 181 -13.08 -7.66 -4.26
CA LYS A 181 -12.81 -8.84 -5.08
C LYS A 181 -11.74 -8.56 -6.14
N ASP A 182 -11.76 -7.38 -6.76
CA ASP A 182 -10.73 -6.97 -7.71
C ASP A 182 -9.31 -6.94 -7.10
N ALA A 183 -9.19 -6.56 -5.83
CA ALA A 183 -7.92 -6.64 -5.10
C ALA A 183 -7.55 -8.09 -4.75
N VAL A 184 -8.51 -8.92 -4.32
CA VAL A 184 -8.31 -10.35 -4.02
C VAL A 184 -7.91 -11.13 -5.27
N ASP A 185 -8.53 -10.86 -6.41
CA ASP A 185 -8.23 -11.48 -7.71
C ASP A 185 -6.87 -11.04 -8.27
N SER A 186 -6.29 -9.95 -7.75
CA SER A 186 -4.97 -9.48 -8.19
C SER A 186 -3.84 -10.39 -7.72
N TYR A 187 -4.02 -11.11 -6.61
CA TYR A 187 -3.07 -12.11 -6.12
C TYR A 187 -3.01 -13.29 -7.09
N LEU A 188 -1.81 -13.75 -7.44
CA LEU A 188 -1.64 -14.85 -8.37
C LEU A 188 -2.09 -16.18 -7.74
N CYS A 189 -2.36 -17.16 -8.59
CA CYS A 189 -2.46 -18.54 -8.19
C CYS A 189 -1.07 -19.16 -8.01
N SER A 190 -0.98 -20.31 -7.35
CA SER A 190 0.30 -20.98 -7.02
C SER A 190 1.06 -21.49 -8.25
N ASP A 191 0.42 -21.52 -9.41
CA ASP A 191 1.06 -21.75 -10.72
C ASP A 191 1.66 -20.48 -11.34
N GLY A 192 1.61 -19.34 -10.64
CA GLY A 192 2.10 -18.05 -11.12
C GLY A 192 1.18 -17.38 -12.13
N ARG A 193 -0.02 -17.92 -12.37
CA ARG A 193 -1.00 -17.36 -13.32
C ARG A 193 -2.07 -16.54 -12.59
N PRO A 194 -2.63 -15.51 -13.24
CA PRO A 194 -3.82 -14.82 -12.78
C PRO A 194 -5.03 -15.78 -12.71
N VAL A 195 -6.01 -15.45 -11.87
CA VAL A 195 -7.25 -16.26 -11.72
C VAL A 195 -8.01 -16.46 -13.04
N SER A 196 -7.81 -15.57 -14.02
CA SER A 196 -8.46 -15.62 -15.34
C SER A 196 -7.93 -16.73 -16.25
N THR A 197 -6.71 -17.23 -15.99
CA THR A 197 -6.01 -18.20 -16.86
C THR A 197 -5.40 -19.37 -16.10
N SER A 198 -5.38 -19.30 -14.77
CA SER A 198 -4.87 -20.37 -13.92
C SER A 198 -5.75 -21.62 -14.01
N LYS A 199 -5.09 -22.79 -14.08
CA LYS A 199 -5.76 -24.09 -14.07
C LYS A 199 -6.00 -24.64 -12.67
N VAL A 200 -5.39 -24.02 -11.66
CA VAL A 200 -5.53 -24.43 -10.25
C VAL A 200 -6.53 -23.55 -9.49
N TYR A 201 -7.08 -22.52 -10.13
CA TYR A 201 -8.11 -21.69 -9.53
C TYR A 201 -9.46 -22.42 -9.49
N GLU A 202 -10.04 -22.57 -8.30
CA GLU A 202 -11.25 -23.37 -8.08
C GLU A 202 -12.56 -22.55 -8.15
N GLY A 203 -12.46 -21.25 -8.39
CA GLY A 203 -13.60 -20.35 -8.57
C GLY A 203 -14.10 -19.70 -7.27
N ASP A 204 -15.17 -18.92 -7.40
CA ASP A 204 -15.50 -17.86 -6.43
C ASP A 204 -16.70 -18.21 -5.55
N LYS A 205 -17.48 -19.22 -5.93
CA LYS A 205 -18.77 -19.55 -5.28
C LYS A 205 -18.61 -20.13 -3.87
N ASP A 206 -17.50 -20.85 -3.66
CA ASP A 206 -17.09 -21.32 -2.35
C ASP A 206 -15.89 -20.49 -1.90
N LEU A 207 -15.96 -19.93 -0.69
CA LEU A 207 -14.93 -19.00 -0.23
C LEU A 207 -13.60 -19.73 0.05
N ASN A 208 -13.64 -21.01 0.47
CA ASN A 208 -12.41 -21.79 0.59
C ASN A 208 -11.77 -21.97 -0.79
N ALA A 209 -12.54 -22.40 -1.78
CA ALA A 209 -12.08 -22.53 -3.18
C ALA A 209 -11.44 -21.24 -3.73
N GLN A 210 -12.01 -20.06 -3.42
CA GLN A 210 -11.44 -18.77 -3.83
C GLN A 210 -10.04 -18.51 -3.24
N PHE A 211 -9.77 -19.04 -2.05
CA PHE A 211 -8.50 -18.89 -1.34
C PHE A 211 -7.52 -20.06 -1.59
N ARG A 212 -7.93 -21.18 -2.18
CA ARG A 212 -7.03 -22.31 -2.45
C ARG A 212 -6.03 -21.98 -3.55
N HIS A 213 -4.82 -22.52 -3.40
CA HIS A 213 -3.76 -22.39 -4.41
C HIS A 213 -3.46 -20.94 -4.78
N ARG A 214 -3.36 -20.04 -3.79
CA ARG A 214 -3.10 -18.60 -4.00
C ARG A 214 -1.77 -18.16 -3.42
N ASP A 215 -1.32 -17.00 -3.85
CA ASP A 215 -0.18 -16.25 -3.30
C ASP A 215 -0.27 -16.14 -1.77
N ARG A 216 0.82 -16.47 -1.07
CA ARG A 216 0.83 -16.47 0.41
C ARG A 216 0.52 -15.12 1.02
N ARG A 217 0.82 -14.01 0.32
CA ARG A 217 0.49 -12.65 0.77
C ARG A 217 -1.00 -12.42 0.90
N LEU A 218 -1.85 -13.15 0.16
CA LEU A 218 -3.30 -13.06 0.32
C LEU A 218 -3.71 -13.43 1.74
N TYR A 219 -3.17 -14.52 2.28
CA TYR A 219 -3.51 -15.02 3.62
C TYR A 219 -3.01 -14.09 4.73
N TRP A 220 -1.92 -13.34 4.49
CA TRP A 220 -1.43 -12.30 5.41
C TRP A 220 -2.19 -10.98 5.28
N THR A 221 -2.91 -10.77 4.18
CA THR A 221 -3.59 -9.51 3.89
C THR A 221 -5.08 -9.54 4.19
N VAL A 222 -5.73 -10.69 3.93
CA VAL A 222 -7.17 -10.92 4.16
C VAL A 222 -7.35 -12.12 5.07
N VAL A 223 -8.28 -12.02 6.03
CA VAL A 223 -8.62 -13.15 6.92
C VAL A 223 -9.15 -14.31 6.06
N PRO A 224 -8.50 -15.48 6.06
CA PRO A 224 -9.01 -16.65 5.36
C PRO A 224 -10.33 -17.17 5.98
N PRO A 225 -11.18 -17.85 5.20
CA PRO A 225 -12.42 -18.44 5.72
C PRO A 225 -12.16 -19.50 6.79
N TYR A 226 -13.01 -19.52 7.81
CA TYR A 226 -13.04 -20.58 8.82
C TYR A 226 -14.36 -20.55 9.59
N LYS A 227 -14.69 -21.63 10.32
CA LYS A 227 -15.75 -21.64 11.34
C LYS A 227 -15.35 -22.48 12.55
N VAL A 228 -15.83 -22.07 13.72
CA VAL A 228 -15.63 -22.74 15.01
C VAL A 228 -16.90 -22.68 15.86
N LYS A 229 -17.03 -23.59 16.82
CA LYS A 229 -18.06 -23.55 17.86
C LYS A 229 -17.50 -22.79 19.05
N LEU A 230 -18.18 -21.72 19.49
CA LEU A 230 -17.84 -21.08 20.75
C LEU A 230 -18.35 -21.93 21.91
N THR A 231 -17.55 -22.12 22.95
CA THR A 231 -17.96 -22.85 24.17
C THR A 231 -18.59 -21.93 25.23
N GLY A 232 -18.55 -20.61 25.01
CA GLY A 232 -19.25 -19.59 25.80
C GLY A 232 -20.16 -18.69 24.96
N ALA A 233 -20.67 -17.62 25.57
CA ALA A 233 -21.57 -16.68 24.91
C ALA A 233 -20.89 -15.93 23.75
N ALA A 234 -21.63 -15.73 22.66
CA ALA A 234 -21.17 -14.93 21.53
C ALA A 234 -20.82 -13.51 21.99
N GLY A 235 -19.66 -13.02 21.54
CA GLY A 235 -19.16 -11.68 21.87
C GLY A 235 -18.32 -11.61 23.15
N THR A 236 -18.31 -12.65 24.00
CA THR A 236 -17.52 -12.70 25.24
C THR A 236 -16.77 -14.03 25.46
N SER A 237 -16.84 -14.98 24.51
CA SER A 237 -16.17 -16.27 24.62
C SER A 237 -14.67 -16.17 24.32
N PHE A 238 -13.82 -16.65 25.24
CA PHE A 238 -12.38 -16.84 25.03
C PHE A 238 -12.05 -18.19 24.37
N CYS A 239 -12.97 -19.15 24.48
CA CYS A 239 -12.75 -20.55 24.12
C CYS A 239 -13.62 -20.96 22.92
N TRP A 240 -13.11 -21.93 22.17
CA TRP A 240 -13.73 -22.48 20.98
C TRP A 240 -13.34 -23.94 20.77
N GLU A 241 -14.13 -24.65 19.98
CA GLU A 241 -13.91 -26.02 19.53
C GLU A 241 -14.13 -26.12 18.02
N HIS A 242 -13.53 -27.14 17.39
CA HIS A 242 -13.80 -27.42 15.98
C HIS A 242 -15.28 -27.78 15.78
N THR A 243 -15.84 -27.39 14.62
CA THR A 243 -17.23 -27.73 14.28
C THR A 243 -17.42 -29.22 14.03
N GLY A 244 -16.36 -29.93 13.65
CA GLY A 244 -16.38 -31.30 13.14
C GLY A 244 -16.47 -31.39 11.61
N VAL A 245 -16.58 -30.25 10.91
CA VAL A 245 -16.59 -30.17 9.44
C VAL A 245 -15.19 -29.83 8.94
N ALA A 246 -14.65 -30.62 8.02
CA ALA A 246 -13.28 -30.46 7.53
C ALA A 246 -13.03 -29.09 6.87
N SER A 247 -13.97 -28.62 6.04
CA SER A 247 -13.86 -27.33 5.34
C SER A 247 -13.88 -26.11 6.27
N ASP A 248 -14.33 -26.26 7.53
CA ASP A 248 -14.38 -25.16 8.49
C ASP A 248 -13.02 -24.90 9.14
N ARG A 249 -12.12 -25.90 9.15
CA ARG A 249 -10.78 -25.84 9.76
C ARG A 249 -9.64 -25.78 8.76
N GLU A 250 -9.92 -25.87 7.46
CA GLU A 250 -8.92 -25.90 6.39
C GLU A 250 -7.85 -24.80 6.55
N TYR A 251 -8.27 -23.55 6.70
CA TYR A 251 -7.33 -22.44 6.90
C TYR A 251 -6.83 -22.26 8.32
N ILE A 252 -7.49 -22.84 9.32
CA ILE A 252 -6.93 -22.91 10.68
C ILE A 252 -5.64 -23.75 10.60
N ASP A 253 -5.75 -24.95 10.05
CA ASP A 253 -4.64 -25.88 9.93
C ASP A 253 -3.55 -25.35 8.98
N PHE A 254 -3.95 -24.76 7.84
CA PHE A 254 -2.98 -24.20 6.88
C PHE A 254 -2.20 -23.01 7.44
N MET A 255 -2.85 -22.10 8.19
CA MET A 255 -2.16 -20.97 8.80
C MET A 255 -1.18 -21.42 9.88
N GLU A 256 -1.49 -22.50 10.62
CA GLU A 256 -0.54 -23.14 11.54
C GLU A 256 0.67 -23.74 10.78
N GLU A 257 0.43 -24.41 9.66
CA GLU A 257 1.49 -25.02 8.83
C GLU A 257 2.49 -23.99 8.29
N ILE A 258 2.00 -22.86 7.76
CA ILE A 258 2.88 -21.84 7.16
C ILE A 258 3.60 -20.96 8.19
N GLY A 259 3.46 -21.25 9.48
CA GLY A 259 4.32 -20.71 10.54
C GLY A 259 3.87 -19.35 11.08
N CYS A 260 2.65 -19.28 11.61
CA CYS A 260 2.23 -18.14 12.42
C CYS A 260 3.01 -18.07 13.74
N SER A 261 3.58 -16.91 14.09
CA SER A 261 4.19 -16.74 15.42
C SER A 261 3.11 -16.82 16.51
N ALA A 262 3.46 -17.28 17.71
CA ALA A 262 2.50 -17.46 18.81
C ALA A 262 1.76 -16.16 19.19
N THR A 263 2.35 -15.01 18.86
CA THR A 263 1.83 -13.65 19.05
C THR A 263 1.47 -12.95 17.73
N GLY A 264 1.62 -13.61 16.59
CA GLY A 264 1.27 -13.10 15.27
C GLY A 264 -0.18 -13.38 14.88
N LYS A 265 -0.44 -13.50 13.58
CA LYS A 265 -1.77 -13.87 13.06
C LYS A 265 -2.14 -15.28 13.46
N SER A 266 -3.39 -15.51 13.80
CA SER A 266 -3.89 -16.85 14.09
C SER A 266 -5.38 -16.91 13.85
N LEU A 267 -5.87 -18.08 13.48
CA LEU A 267 -7.30 -18.37 13.38
C LEU A 267 -7.71 -19.30 14.52
N PRO A 268 -8.90 -19.12 15.13
CA PRO A 268 -9.82 -18.00 14.97
C PRO A 268 -9.21 -16.64 15.33
N VAL A 269 -9.68 -15.58 14.66
CA VAL A 269 -9.29 -14.22 15.05
C VAL A 269 -10.00 -13.83 16.35
N SER A 270 -9.36 -12.94 17.10
CA SER A 270 -9.89 -12.46 18.37
C SER A 270 -9.85 -10.94 18.47
N ASN A 271 -10.82 -10.37 19.18
CA ASN A 271 -10.80 -8.96 19.51
C ASN A 271 -9.61 -8.63 20.42
N PHE A 272 -9.36 -7.35 20.70
CA PHE A 272 -8.21 -6.93 21.51
C PHE A 272 -8.18 -7.59 22.90
N VAL A 273 -9.33 -7.91 23.50
CA VAL A 273 -9.47 -8.62 24.80
C VAL A 273 -9.16 -10.11 24.71
N GLY A 274 -9.29 -10.72 23.53
CA GLY A 274 -9.15 -12.15 23.31
C GLY A 274 -10.47 -12.89 23.09
N TYR A 275 -11.59 -12.19 22.93
CA TYR A 275 -12.86 -12.80 22.56
C TYR A 275 -12.82 -13.27 21.10
N GLN A 276 -13.14 -14.54 20.90
CA GLN A 276 -12.98 -15.26 19.64
C GLN A 276 -14.13 -14.99 18.69
N VAL A 277 -13.86 -14.79 17.40
CA VAL A 277 -14.87 -14.72 16.34
C VAL A 277 -15.21 -16.12 15.84
N SER A 278 -16.50 -16.46 15.79
CA SER A 278 -16.98 -17.81 15.45
C SER A 278 -16.75 -18.24 14.00
N GLY A 279 -16.52 -17.30 13.07
CA GLY A 279 -16.17 -17.64 11.70
C GLY A 279 -16.05 -16.44 10.76
N PHE A 280 -15.43 -16.67 9.61
CA PHE A 280 -15.30 -15.72 8.51
C PHE A 280 -15.88 -16.30 7.21
N PRO A 281 -16.62 -15.50 6.41
CA PRO A 281 -16.72 -14.03 6.48
C PRO A 281 -17.74 -13.55 7.54
N HIS A 282 -17.33 -12.56 8.34
CA HIS A 282 -18.10 -12.04 9.47
C HIS A 282 -18.79 -10.71 9.12
N PHE A 283 -19.92 -10.76 8.42
CA PHE A 283 -20.54 -9.54 7.90
C PHE A 283 -21.10 -8.62 8.99
N ARG A 284 -20.89 -7.31 8.84
CA ARG A 284 -21.40 -6.27 9.76
C ARG A 284 -22.91 -6.30 9.93
N ASN A 285 -23.65 -6.56 8.87
CA ASN A 285 -25.11 -6.61 8.90
C ASN A 285 -25.65 -7.91 9.53
N TYR A 286 -24.79 -8.90 9.71
CA TYR A 286 -25.11 -10.18 10.34
C TYR A 286 -23.99 -10.61 11.31
N PRO A 287 -23.78 -9.87 12.42
CA PRO A 287 -22.61 -10.04 13.26
C PRO A 287 -22.71 -11.22 14.24
N ASN A 288 -23.86 -11.93 14.29
CA ASN A 288 -24.09 -13.07 15.19
C ASN A 288 -23.77 -12.80 16.67
N GLY A 289 -24.12 -11.60 17.16
CA GLY A 289 -23.82 -11.19 18.54
C GLY A 289 -22.37 -10.75 18.79
N GLN A 290 -21.53 -10.69 17.74
CA GLN A 290 -20.11 -10.34 17.82
C GLN A 290 -19.85 -9.04 17.05
N GLY A 291 -19.92 -7.88 17.71
CA GLY A 291 -19.86 -6.57 17.06
C GLY A 291 -18.48 -6.06 16.63
N PHE A 292 -17.45 -6.89 16.64
CA PHE A 292 -16.05 -6.56 16.36
C PHE A 292 -15.51 -7.41 15.20
N LEU A 293 -14.44 -6.94 14.54
CA LEU A 293 -13.82 -7.67 13.41
C LEU A 293 -14.80 -7.99 12.28
N VAL A 294 -15.73 -7.06 12.01
CA VAL A 294 -16.78 -7.25 11.00
C VAL A 294 -16.38 -6.69 9.64
N THR A 295 -16.86 -7.32 8.58
CA THR A 295 -16.56 -7.01 7.17
C THR A 295 -17.82 -6.54 6.41
N HIS A 296 -17.66 -5.72 5.38
CA HIS A 296 -18.73 -5.29 4.49
C HIS A 296 -18.81 -6.13 3.20
N LEU A 297 -17.66 -6.52 2.67
CA LEU A 297 -17.49 -7.22 1.39
C LEU A 297 -17.04 -8.67 1.57
N GLY A 298 -16.90 -9.18 2.79
CA GLY A 298 -16.45 -10.54 3.08
C GLY A 298 -14.92 -10.72 3.09
N PHE A 299 -14.14 -9.71 2.69
CA PHE A 299 -12.69 -9.76 2.63
C PHE A 299 -12.06 -8.80 3.64
N TYR A 300 -12.07 -9.19 4.92
CA TYR A 300 -11.56 -8.36 6.00
C TYR A 300 -10.04 -8.16 5.91
N PHE A 301 -9.60 -6.91 5.82
CA PHE A 301 -8.18 -6.57 5.72
C PHE A 301 -7.51 -6.64 7.10
N TRP A 302 -6.57 -7.57 7.28
CA TRP A 302 -5.91 -7.85 8.58
C TRP A 302 -4.38 -7.77 8.55
N LYS A 303 -3.80 -7.07 7.56
CA LYS A 303 -2.33 -6.95 7.41
C LYS A 303 -1.60 -6.51 8.68
N TYR A 304 -2.18 -5.59 9.45
CA TYR A 304 -1.61 -5.10 10.72
C TYR A 304 -2.17 -5.80 11.97
N TYR A 305 -2.88 -6.92 11.81
CA TYR A 305 -3.38 -7.73 12.92
C TYR A 305 -2.22 -8.49 13.56
N ASN A 306 -2.06 -8.31 14.87
CA ASN A 306 -1.21 -9.14 15.70
C ASN A 306 -1.63 -9.10 17.17
N ARG A 307 -0.92 -9.88 17.98
CA ARG A 307 -1.07 -10.02 19.43
C ARG A 307 0.28 -9.84 20.15
N HIS A 308 1.25 -9.14 19.53
CA HIS A 308 2.60 -8.95 20.08
C HIS A 308 2.60 -8.13 21.37
N VAL A 309 1.71 -7.16 21.46
CA VAL A 309 1.68 -6.18 22.54
C VAL A 309 0.31 -6.15 23.21
N ASP A 310 0.29 -5.83 24.50
CA ASP A 310 -0.95 -5.61 25.24
C ASP A 310 -1.63 -4.33 24.73
N ASN A 311 -2.70 -4.54 23.97
CA ASN A 311 -3.44 -3.51 23.24
C ASN A 311 -4.80 -3.21 23.90
N MET A 312 -4.91 -3.35 25.22
CA MET A 312 -6.13 -2.95 25.93
C MET A 312 -6.47 -1.47 25.71
N ALA A 313 -5.46 -0.60 25.81
CA ALA A 313 -5.60 0.84 25.63
C ALA A 313 -5.35 1.28 24.17
N LEU A 314 -5.97 2.38 23.77
CA LEU A 314 -5.53 3.09 22.56
C LEU A 314 -4.12 3.66 22.80
N ARG A 315 -3.30 3.74 21.76
CA ARG A 315 -1.93 4.27 21.82
C ARG A 315 -1.06 3.51 22.82
N SER A 316 -1.07 2.18 22.75
CA SER A 316 -0.14 1.32 23.51
C SER A 316 0.74 0.44 22.64
N SER A 317 0.52 0.43 21.31
CA SER A 317 1.29 -0.44 20.42
C SER A 317 2.68 0.13 20.13
N THR A 318 3.68 -0.74 20.25
CA THR A 318 5.12 -0.54 19.98
C THR A 318 5.59 -1.21 18.68
N VAL A 319 4.67 -1.77 17.89
CA VAL A 319 4.99 -2.33 16.57
C VAL A 319 5.52 -1.24 15.64
N ASP A 320 6.70 -1.47 15.05
CA ASP A 320 7.36 -0.53 14.15
C ASP A 320 6.59 -0.38 12.83
N TYR A 321 6.76 0.77 12.18
CA TYR A 321 6.17 1.03 10.86
C TYR A 321 7.25 1.27 9.80
N LEU A 322 7.26 0.46 8.75
CA LEU A 322 8.19 0.60 7.62
C LEU A 322 7.92 1.90 6.83
N LEU A 323 8.93 2.76 6.69
CA LEU A 323 8.83 4.00 5.91
C LEU A 323 9.44 3.88 4.52
N PHE A 324 10.61 3.23 4.44
CA PHE A 324 11.30 2.87 3.21
C PHE A 324 11.84 1.45 3.33
N GLY A 325 11.40 0.58 2.43
CA GLY A 325 11.88 -0.79 2.29
C GLY A 325 12.40 -1.04 0.88
N ILE A 326 13.30 -2.01 0.75
CA ILE A 326 13.89 -2.36 -0.54
C ILE A 326 12.85 -2.95 -1.50
N GLU A 327 11.78 -3.55 -0.99
CA GLU A 327 10.69 -4.14 -1.78
C GLU A 327 10.01 -3.06 -2.66
N GLU A 328 9.74 -1.87 -2.10
CA GLU A 328 9.23 -0.74 -2.88
C GLU A 328 10.24 -0.28 -3.94
N VAL A 329 11.51 -0.19 -3.56
CA VAL A 329 12.59 0.27 -4.44
C VAL A 329 12.79 -0.69 -5.62
N MET A 330 12.71 -2.00 -5.39
CA MET A 330 12.75 -3.03 -6.44
C MET A 330 11.59 -2.85 -7.43
N LEU A 331 10.38 -2.55 -6.94
CA LEU A 331 9.21 -2.30 -7.78
C LEU A 331 9.33 -0.97 -8.53
N ASN A 332 9.90 0.07 -7.90
CA ASN A 332 10.19 1.33 -8.57
C ASN A 332 11.21 1.14 -9.70
N TYR A 333 12.28 0.37 -9.46
CA TYR A 333 13.29 0.03 -10.45
C TYR A 333 12.71 -0.75 -11.62
N ALA A 334 11.94 -1.81 -11.34
CA ALA A 334 11.31 -2.64 -12.37
C ALA A 334 10.42 -1.81 -13.31
N GLU A 335 9.56 -0.96 -12.73
CA GLU A 335 8.68 -0.10 -13.53
C GLU A 335 9.48 0.97 -14.29
N ALA A 336 10.44 1.64 -13.65
CA ALA A 336 11.27 2.63 -14.34
C ALA A 336 12.06 2.02 -15.51
N LYS A 337 12.65 0.83 -15.32
CA LYS A 337 13.32 0.09 -16.39
C LYS A 337 12.37 -0.29 -17.51
N PHE A 338 11.13 -0.67 -17.21
CA PHE A 338 10.14 -0.94 -18.25
C PHE A 338 9.82 0.32 -19.06
N GLU A 339 9.57 1.43 -18.37
CA GLU A 339 9.20 2.69 -19.02
C GLU A 339 10.32 3.28 -19.87
N LEU A 340 11.58 2.95 -19.56
CA LEU A 340 12.80 3.29 -20.31
C LEU A 340 13.13 2.30 -21.44
N GLY A 341 12.36 1.21 -21.62
CA GLY A 341 12.63 0.18 -22.62
C GLY A 341 13.80 -0.76 -22.26
N GLU A 342 14.13 -0.88 -20.97
CA GLU A 342 15.28 -1.60 -20.43
C GLU A 342 14.90 -2.76 -19.49
N PHE A 343 13.62 -3.09 -19.39
CA PHE A 343 13.17 -4.23 -18.58
C PHE A 343 13.44 -5.54 -19.31
N SER A 344 14.13 -6.45 -18.64
CA SER A 344 14.54 -7.76 -19.14
C SER A 344 14.27 -8.84 -18.10
N GLN A 345 14.50 -10.11 -18.46
CA GLN A 345 14.46 -11.21 -17.49
C GLN A 345 15.44 -10.98 -16.32
N SER A 346 16.63 -10.43 -16.57
CA SER A 346 17.59 -10.16 -15.48
C SER A 346 17.10 -9.06 -14.53
N VAL A 347 16.36 -8.06 -15.04
CA VAL A 347 15.71 -7.06 -14.19
C VAL A 347 14.59 -7.71 -13.37
N ALA A 348 13.78 -8.58 -13.97
CA ALA A 348 12.75 -9.34 -13.25
C ALA A 348 13.35 -10.21 -12.14
N ASP A 349 14.45 -10.91 -12.42
CA ASP A 349 15.19 -11.75 -11.48
C ASP A 349 15.76 -10.95 -10.31
N ALA A 350 16.27 -9.74 -10.58
CA ALA A 350 16.81 -8.85 -9.57
C ALA A 350 15.73 -8.17 -8.70
N THR A 351 14.46 -8.16 -9.14
CA THR A 351 13.36 -7.41 -8.51
C THR A 351 12.15 -8.30 -8.17
N ILE A 352 11.17 -8.39 -9.07
CA ILE A 352 9.88 -9.07 -8.90
C ILE A 352 10.05 -10.52 -8.46
N ASN A 353 11.03 -11.24 -9.01
CA ASN A 353 11.22 -12.65 -8.69
C ASN A 353 11.72 -12.88 -7.27
N LYS A 354 12.42 -11.92 -6.65
CA LYS A 354 12.73 -12.00 -5.22
C LYS A 354 11.45 -11.98 -4.38
N LEU A 355 10.49 -11.12 -4.74
CA LEU A 355 9.20 -10.99 -4.06
C LEU A 355 8.31 -12.21 -4.26
N ARG A 356 8.23 -12.72 -5.51
CA ARG A 356 7.45 -13.92 -5.84
C ARG A 356 7.98 -15.17 -5.14
N VAL A 357 9.30 -15.36 -5.10
CA VAL A 357 9.91 -16.48 -4.39
C VAL A 357 9.58 -16.44 -2.89
N ARG A 358 9.67 -15.28 -2.24
CA ARG A 358 9.25 -15.12 -0.83
C ARG A 358 7.77 -15.47 -0.62
N ALA A 359 6.92 -15.12 -1.59
CA ALA A 359 5.49 -15.41 -1.57
C ALA A 359 5.13 -16.85 -1.98
N VAL A 360 6.12 -17.69 -2.31
CA VAL A 360 5.93 -19.06 -2.83
C VAL A 360 5.11 -19.07 -4.12
N ILE A 361 5.43 -18.12 -5.00
CA ILE A 361 4.92 -18.01 -6.35
C ILE A 361 6.07 -18.29 -7.33
N PRO A 362 5.84 -19.03 -8.43
CA PRO A 362 6.83 -19.21 -9.48
C PRO A 362 7.41 -17.88 -9.98
N ALA A 363 8.72 -17.89 -10.25
CA ALA A 363 9.39 -16.74 -10.83
C ALA A 363 8.71 -16.33 -12.15
N MET A 364 8.55 -15.02 -12.35
CA MET A 364 8.13 -14.42 -13.60
C MET A 364 9.11 -14.77 -14.72
N ASN A 365 8.61 -15.45 -15.75
CA ASN A 365 9.27 -15.59 -17.05
C ASN A 365 8.71 -14.51 -17.99
N VAL A 366 9.51 -13.49 -18.29
CA VAL A 366 9.09 -12.33 -19.10
C VAL A 366 8.61 -12.77 -20.50
N SER A 367 9.22 -13.81 -21.07
CA SER A 367 8.87 -14.31 -22.40
C SER A 367 7.50 -14.99 -22.48
N GLU A 368 6.92 -15.40 -21.34
CA GLU A 368 5.60 -16.02 -21.28
C GLU A 368 4.46 -15.01 -21.06
N ILE A 369 4.79 -13.74 -20.82
CA ILE A 369 3.79 -12.70 -20.56
C ILE A 369 3.41 -12.04 -21.88
N ASP A 370 2.28 -12.49 -22.41
CA ASP A 370 1.66 -11.96 -23.62
C ASP A 370 0.20 -11.53 -23.35
N ALA A 371 -0.51 -11.13 -24.41
CA ALA A 371 -1.90 -10.68 -24.31
C ALA A 371 -2.88 -11.74 -23.75
N SER A 372 -2.50 -13.02 -23.78
CA SER A 372 -3.29 -14.14 -23.25
C SER A 372 -2.96 -14.48 -21.79
N PHE A 373 -1.93 -13.87 -21.20
CA PHE A 373 -1.49 -14.18 -19.84
C PHE A 373 -2.55 -13.83 -18.78
N ASP A 374 -3.19 -12.66 -18.92
CA ASP A 374 -4.34 -12.23 -18.11
C ASP A 374 -5.50 -11.75 -19.00
N LEU A 375 -6.60 -12.50 -19.01
CA LEU A 375 -7.79 -12.13 -19.78
C LEU A 375 -8.55 -10.95 -19.15
N ASN A 376 -8.30 -10.64 -17.87
CA ASN A 376 -8.93 -9.55 -17.13
C ASN A 376 -8.09 -8.27 -17.09
N ARG A 377 -6.93 -8.26 -17.78
CA ARG A 377 -6.07 -7.09 -17.93
C ARG A 377 -6.80 -5.92 -18.58
N ASP A 378 -6.44 -4.68 -18.21
CA ASP A 378 -6.71 -3.54 -19.09
C ASP A 378 -5.93 -3.71 -20.39
N GLN A 379 -6.66 -4.05 -21.45
CA GLN A 379 -6.10 -4.35 -22.76
C GLN A 379 -5.28 -3.18 -23.37
N SER A 380 -5.46 -1.95 -22.87
CA SER A 380 -4.67 -0.79 -23.26
C SER A 380 -3.26 -0.72 -22.64
N VAL A 381 -2.93 -1.56 -21.66
CA VAL A 381 -1.65 -1.50 -20.91
C VAL A 381 -0.80 -2.71 -21.22
N ASP A 382 0.38 -2.56 -21.81
CA ASP A 382 1.29 -3.68 -22.15
C ASP A 382 1.27 -4.86 -21.14
N PRO A 383 1.17 -6.12 -21.58
CA PRO A 383 1.06 -7.27 -20.68
C PRO A 383 2.15 -7.35 -19.61
N VAL A 384 3.41 -7.03 -19.95
CA VAL A 384 4.52 -7.06 -18.99
C VAL A 384 4.37 -5.93 -17.98
N LEU A 385 4.04 -4.71 -18.43
CA LEU A 385 3.76 -3.59 -17.53
C LEU A 385 2.58 -3.88 -16.61
N TRP A 386 1.54 -4.56 -17.11
CA TRP A 386 0.40 -4.96 -16.30
C TRP A 386 0.83 -5.86 -15.13
N GLU A 387 1.70 -6.83 -15.37
CA GLU A 387 2.22 -7.72 -14.34
C GLU A 387 3.19 -7.01 -13.37
N ILE A 388 4.00 -6.04 -13.84
CA ILE A 388 4.79 -5.17 -12.96
C ILE A 388 3.87 -4.37 -12.02
N ARG A 389 2.80 -3.78 -12.56
CA ARG A 389 1.79 -3.02 -11.79
C ARG A 389 0.99 -3.91 -10.85
N ARG A 390 0.73 -5.17 -11.21
CA ARG A 390 0.12 -6.17 -10.31
C ARG A 390 1.04 -6.45 -9.15
N GLU A 391 2.32 -6.77 -9.39
CA GLU A 391 3.27 -7.07 -8.33
C GLU A 391 3.40 -5.88 -7.35
N ARG A 392 3.43 -4.66 -7.89
CA ARG A 392 3.40 -3.43 -7.08
C ARG A 392 2.15 -3.34 -6.21
N ARG A 393 0.98 -3.63 -6.77
CA ARG A 393 -0.31 -3.59 -6.07
C ARG A 393 -0.36 -4.61 -4.91
N ILE A 394 0.09 -5.83 -5.14
CA ILE A 394 -0.03 -6.92 -4.15
C ILE A 394 1.00 -6.81 -3.03
N GLU A 395 2.23 -6.38 -3.35
CA GLU A 395 3.28 -6.21 -2.35
C GLU A 395 2.95 -5.07 -1.38
N LEU A 396 2.55 -3.92 -1.94
CA LEU A 396 2.32 -2.67 -1.21
C LEU A 396 0.85 -2.47 -0.83
N MET A 397 0.06 -3.54 -0.81
CA MET A 397 -1.38 -3.49 -0.53
C MET A 397 -1.63 -2.87 0.85
N GLY A 398 -2.42 -1.79 0.90
CA GLY A 398 -2.74 -1.08 2.15
C GLY A 398 -1.70 -0.06 2.63
N ASP A 399 -0.55 0.08 1.95
CA ASP A 399 0.53 0.98 2.39
C ASP A 399 0.42 2.40 1.79
N GLY A 400 -0.75 2.75 1.21
CA GLY A 400 -1.04 4.11 0.73
C GLY A 400 -0.57 4.45 -0.70
N PHE A 401 0.00 3.50 -1.45
CA PHE A 401 0.54 3.76 -2.79
C PHE A 401 -0.52 3.77 -3.90
N ARG A 402 -1.55 2.92 -3.82
CA ARG A 402 -2.46 2.64 -4.94
C ARG A 402 -3.11 3.88 -5.52
N PHE A 403 -3.55 4.83 -4.70
CA PHE A 403 -4.20 6.04 -5.19
C PHE A 403 -3.22 6.92 -5.98
N ARG A 404 -2.00 7.11 -5.47
CA ARG A 404 -0.92 7.83 -6.16
C ARG A 404 -0.51 7.12 -7.45
N ASP A 405 -0.49 5.78 -7.46
CA ASP A 405 -0.22 4.98 -8.65
C ASP A 405 -1.28 5.19 -9.75
N LEU A 406 -2.58 5.16 -9.40
CA LEU A 406 -3.65 5.44 -10.37
C LEU A 406 -3.56 6.87 -10.93
N LYS A 407 -3.21 7.84 -10.08
CA LYS A 407 -3.01 9.23 -10.49
C LYS A 407 -1.86 9.37 -11.50
N ARG A 408 -0.66 8.85 -11.19
CA ARG A 408 0.52 8.97 -12.09
C ARG A 408 0.39 8.14 -13.37
N TRP A 409 -0.35 7.03 -13.35
CA TRP A 409 -0.64 6.25 -14.56
C TRP A 409 -1.73 6.84 -15.45
N LYS A 410 -2.38 7.91 -15.01
CA LYS A 410 -3.59 8.45 -15.63
C LYS A 410 -4.66 7.37 -15.83
N LYS A 411 -4.92 6.59 -14.76
CA LYS A 411 -5.91 5.49 -14.69
C LYS A 411 -6.93 5.69 -13.58
N GLY A 412 -7.42 6.92 -13.42
CA GLY A 412 -8.34 7.28 -12.36
C GLY A 412 -9.70 6.60 -12.51
N GLU A 413 -10.13 6.37 -13.76
CA GLU A 413 -11.35 5.67 -14.12
C GLU A 413 -11.43 4.24 -13.59
N TYR A 414 -10.32 3.63 -13.14
CA TYR A 414 -10.37 2.31 -12.49
C TYR A 414 -11.21 2.31 -11.21
N VAL A 415 -11.36 3.45 -10.52
CA VAL A 415 -12.24 3.56 -9.35
C VAL A 415 -13.73 3.52 -9.70
N ASN A 416 -14.06 3.60 -10.99
CA ASN A 416 -15.43 3.48 -11.48
C ASN A 416 -15.91 2.02 -11.49
N LYS A 417 -14.98 1.06 -11.38
CA LYS A 417 -15.33 -0.36 -11.28
C LYS A 417 -16.13 -0.59 -10.00
N GLN A 418 -17.30 -1.20 -10.13
CA GLN A 418 -18.14 -1.56 -8.99
C GLN A 418 -17.34 -2.42 -7.99
N PRO A 419 -17.16 -1.98 -6.74
CA PRO A 419 -16.55 -2.81 -5.72
C PRO A 419 -17.46 -4.02 -5.45
N LEU A 420 -16.93 -5.20 -5.73
CA LEU A 420 -17.55 -6.48 -5.41
C LEU A 420 -16.89 -7.07 -4.17
N GLY A 421 -17.66 -7.80 -3.38
CA GLY A 421 -17.18 -8.64 -2.29
C GLY A 421 -17.24 -10.12 -2.64
N ALA A 422 -17.23 -10.96 -1.60
CA ALA A 422 -17.35 -12.41 -1.70
C ALA A 422 -18.69 -12.79 -2.33
N TRP A 423 -18.70 -13.92 -3.04
CA TRP A 423 -19.93 -14.58 -3.48
C TRP A 423 -20.61 -15.18 -2.25
N VAL A 424 -21.88 -14.84 -2.03
CA VAL A 424 -22.64 -15.29 -0.87
C VAL A 424 -24.10 -15.50 -1.25
N LYS A 425 -24.78 -16.36 -0.48
CA LYS A 425 -26.24 -16.45 -0.49
C LYS A 425 -26.79 -15.62 0.66
N SER A 426 -27.64 -14.63 0.36
CA SER A 426 -28.10 -13.67 1.38
C SER A 426 -28.88 -14.34 2.51
N SER A 427 -29.59 -15.44 2.22
CA SER A 427 -30.34 -16.22 3.24
C SER A 427 -29.45 -16.78 4.35
N ASP A 428 -28.19 -17.09 4.05
CA ASP A 428 -27.24 -17.63 5.03
C ASP A 428 -26.85 -16.57 6.08
N TYR A 429 -27.15 -15.31 5.77
CA TYR A 429 -26.92 -14.12 6.58
C TYR A 429 -28.24 -13.40 6.92
N GLY A 430 -29.33 -14.16 7.03
CA GLY A 430 -30.65 -13.66 7.43
C GLY A 430 -31.27 -12.68 6.42
N SER A 431 -30.89 -12.77 5.15
CA SER A 431 -31.32 -11.89 4.06
C SER A 431 -30.98 -10.41 4.28
N LYS A 432 -29.87 -10.12 4.98
CA LYS A 432 -29.41 -8.76 5.33
C LYS A 432 -28.29 -8.22 4.46
N LEU A 433 -27.84 -8.99 3.46
CA LEU A 433 -26.75 -8.59 2.59
C LEU A 433 -27.28 -8.04 1.27
N ASN A 434 -26.63 -6.99 0.79
CA ASN A 434 -26.88 -6.43 -0.54
C ASN A 434 -26.08 -7.24 -1.56
N ILE A 435 -26.78 -7.83 -2.51
CA ILE A 435 -26.20 -8.60 -3.61
C ILE A 435 -26.31 -7.79 -4.89
N LEU A 436 -25.27 -7.83 -5.72
CA LEU A 436 -25.28 -7.18 -7.03
C LEU A 436 -26.51 -7.66 -7.84
N GLY A 437 -27.31 -6.70 -8.33
CA GLY A 437 -28.52 -7.00 -9.10
C GLY A 437 -29.72 -7.46 -8.26
N GLY A 438 -29.61 -7.51 -6.93
CA GLY A 438 -30.73 -7.85 -6.03
C GLY A 438 -31.12 -9.33 -6.03
N ALA A 439 -30.24 -10.22 -6.52
CA ALA A 439 -30.47 -11.67 -6.50
C ALA A 439 -30.34 -12.27 -5.08
N ASP A 440 -30.84 -13.49 -4.89
CA ASP A 440 -30.71 -14.24 -3.62
C ASP A 440 -29.28 -14.72 -3.34
N GLU A 441 -28.49 -14.91 -4.39
CA GLU A 441 -27.07 -15.26 -4.33
C GLU A 441 -26.25 -14.48 -5.37
N GLY A 442 -24.99 -14.20 -5.05
CA GLY A 442 -24.09 -13.46 -5.92
C GLY A 442 -23.02 -12.71 -5.15
N TYR A 443 -22.33 -11.80 -5.83
CA TYR A 443 -21.33 -10.96 -5.18
C TYR A 443 -21.98 -9.90 -4.28
N SER A 444 -21.51 -9.82 -3.04
CA SER A 444 -21.91 -8.76 -2.11
C SER A 444 -21.43 -7.38 -2.57
N ILE A 445 -22.20 -6.34 -2.26
CA ILE A 445 -21.85 -4.94 -2.56
C ILE A 445 -22.13 -4.04 -1.36
N LEU A 446 -21.32 -2.98 -1.20
CA LEU A 446 -21.56 -1.97 -0.18
C LEU A 446 -22.56 -0.89 -0.64
N PHE A 447 -22.46 -0.51 -1.92
CA PHE A 447 -23.31 0.50 -2.55
C PHE A 447 -23.60 0.10 -4.00
N ALA A 448 -24.70 0.60 -4.57
CA ALA A 448 -25.20 0.18 -5.89
C ALA A 448 -24.34 0.66 -7.08
N LYS A 449 -23.76 1.86 -6.99
CA LYS A 449 -22.90 2.43 -8.02
C LYS A 449 -21.89 3.42 -7.43
N PRO A 450 -20.61 3.41 -7.85
CA PRO A 450 -19.64 4.43 -7.44
C PRO A 450 -19.97 5.79 -8.07
N SER A 451 -19.60 6.88 -7.38
CA SER A 451 -19.78 8.26 -7.88
C SER A 451 -19.01 8.55 -9.17
N GLY A 452 -17.98 7.75 -9.46
CA GLY A 452 -17.16 7.87 -10.66
C GLY A 452 -16.00 8.86 -10.53
N TRP A 453 -15.09 8.79 -11.49
CA TRP A 453 -13.91 9.62 -11.63
C TRP A 453 -14.17 10.78 -12.58
N LEU A 454 -13.72 11.96 -12.19
CA LEU A 454 -13.70 13.16 -13.04
C LEU A 454 -12.25 13.57 -13.27
N GLU A 455 -11.95 14.14 -14.44
CA GLU A 455 -10.58 14.56 -14.80
C GLU A 455 -9.98 15.50 -13.74
N LYS A 456 -10.80 16.37 -13.15
CA LYS A 456 -10.36 17.28 -12.08
C LYS A 456 -9.80 16.57 -10.84
N TYR A 457 -10.16 15.31 -10.57
CA TYR A 457 -9.67 14.56 -9.39
C TYR A 457 -8.20 14.14 -9.48
N TYR A 458 -7.54 14.36 -10.62
CA TYR A 458 -6.08 14.24 -10.69
C TYR A 458 -5.37 15.29 -9.84
N LEU A 459 -5.99 16.42 -9.52
CA LEU A 459 -5.46 17.42 -8.60
C LEU A 459 -6.54 17.80 -7.57
N GLU A 460 -6.13 18.07 -6.34
CA GLU A 460 -7.01 18.53 -5.29
C GLU A 460 -7.37 20.02 -5.50
N PRO A 461 -8.54 20.48 -5.04
CA PRO A 461 -8.86 21.90 -5.08
C PRO A 461 -7.94 22.66 -4.11
N ILE A 462 -7.49 23.83 -4.54
CA ILE A 462 -6.83 24.78 -3.63
C ILE A 462 -7.85 25.22 -2.58
N PRO A 463 -7.51 25.18 -1.27
CA PRO A 463 -8.44 25.59 -0.22
C PRO A 463 -8.95 27.01 -0.42
N THR A 464 -10.27 27.22 -0.33
CA THR A 464 -10.90 28.53 -0.57
C THR A 464 -10.36 29.64 0.35
N GLN A 465 -9.98 29.29 1.58
CA GLN A 465 -9.39 30.23 2.53
C GLN A 465 -8.03 30.73 2.05
N GLU A 466 -7.20 29.87 1.45
CA GLU A 466 -5.91 30.26 0.89
C GLU A 466 -6.07 31.18 -0.32
N ILE A 467 -7.07 30.93 -1.19
CA ILE A 467 -7.39 31.82 -2.31
C ILE A 467 -7.88 33.18 -1.80
N ALA A 468 -8.68 33.21 -0.74
CA ALA A 468 -9.15 34.46 -0.15
C ALA A 468 -8.00 35.27 0.49
N LEU A 469 -7.01 34.59 1.07
CA LEU A 469 -5.81 35.22 1.64
C LEU A 469 -4.86 35.71 0.55
N ASN A 470 -4.64 34.91 -0.50
CA ASN A 470 -3.78 35.24 -1.62
C ASN A 470 -4.57 35.16 -2.95
N PRO A 471 -5.16 36.28 -3.41
CA PRO A 471 -5.94 36.34 -4.65
C PRO A 471 -5.16 35.98 -5.93
N LYS A 472 -3.82 35.88 -5.87
CA LYS A 472 -3.00 35.41 -6.99
C LYS A 472 -2.98 33.89 -7.13
N LEU A 473 -3.46 33.15 -6.11
CA LEU A 473 -3.64 31.69 -6.22
C LEU A 473 -4.85 31.38 -7.09
N LYS A 474 -4.57 30.84 -8.28
CA LYS A 474 -5.61 30.35 -9.19
C LYS A 474 -5.97 28.91 -8.84
N GLN A 475 -7.28 28.63 -8.91
CA GLN A 475 -7.82 27.29 -8.69
C GLN A 475 -7.33 26.31 -9.76
N ASN A 476 -7.28 25.02 -9.42
CA ASN A 476 -7.01 23.96 -10.37
C ASN A 476 -8.18 23.75 -11.35
N PRO A 477 -7.89 23.38 -12.62
CA PRO A 477 -8.94 23.24 -13.64
C PRO A 477 -10.09 22.31 -13.23
N GLY A 478 -11.33 22.77 -13.41
CA GLY A 478 -12.56 22.04 -13.13
C GLY A 478 -13.04 22.15 -11.66
N TRP A 479 -12.26 22.81 -10.80
CA TRP A 479 -12.65 23.10 -9.42
C TRP A 479 -13.18 24.52 -9.22
N GLU A 480 -13.19 25.34 -10.26
CA GLU A 480 -13.88 26.62 -10.23
C GLU A 480 -15.36 26.38 -9.92
N THR A 481 -15.93 27.12 -8.97
CA THR A 481 -17.37 27.09 -8.72
C THR A 481 -18.09 27.53 -9.99
N ALA A 482 -19.08 26.77 -10.45
CA ALA A 482 -20.02 27.30 -11.42
C ALA A 482 -20.70 28.53 -10.78
N GLU A 483 -20.42 29.71 -11.32
CA GLU A 483 -21.09 30.96 -10.94
C GLU A 483 -22.59 30.92 -11.23
#